data_AF-A0A7C0YVP6-F1
#
_entry.id   AF-A0A7C0YVP6-F1
#
_cell.length_a   1.000
_cell.length_b   1.000
_cell.length_c   1.000
_cell.angle_alpha   90.00
_cell.angle_beta   90.00
_cell.angle_gamma   90.00
#
_symmetry.space_group_name_H-M   'P 1'
#
loop_
_entity.id
_entity.type
_entity.pdbx_description
1 polymer ?
#
loop_
_entity_poly.entity_id
_entity_poly.type
_entity_poly.pdbx_seq_one_letter_code
_entity_poly.pdbx_strand_id
1 'polypeptide(L)'
;MVEAAVSKVWWIDFRARPNRSVLDKLEALLAEAGVGDVVSPKSLVALKIHFGERGTTAYIRPVFVRRVVDVVRKLGGRPFLTDASTLYRGDRDVAPTHIECAFENGFDYTSVGAPIVIADGLKGTTDIKVEVNLKHFDEVSIG
;
A
#
# COMPACT_ATOMS: atom_id res chain seq x y z
N MET A 1 -31.90 3.16 -4.53
CA MET A 1 -31.15 3.71 -3.38
C MET A 1 -30.47 2.53 -2.73
N VAL A 2 -29.16 2.33 -2.97
CA VAL A 2 -28.40 1.30 -2.26
C VAL A 2 -28.08 1.89 -0.89
N GLU A 3 -28.64 1.32 0.16
CA GLU A 3 -28.34 1.70 1.54
C GLU A 3 -26.86 1.38 1.79
N ALA A 4 -26.04 2.41 2.00
CA ALA A 4 -24.61 2.22 2.22
C ALA A 4 -24.42 1.50 3.57
N ALA A 5 -24.02 0.23 3.52
CA ALA A 5 -23.67 -0.52 4.70
C ALA A 5 -22.58 0.23 5.49
N VAL A 6 -22.74 0.33 6.81
CA VAL A 6 -21.75 0.99 7.67
C VAL A 6 -20.45 0.18 7.63
N SER A 7 -19.37 0.77 7.13
CA SER A 7 -18.06 0.12 7.07
C SER A 7 -17.53 -0.16 8.48
N LYS A 8 -17.11 -1.40 8.73
CA LYS A 8 -16.40 -1.76 9.96
C LYS A 8 -14.99 -1.13 9.93
N VAL A 9 -14.64 -0.40 10.99
CA VAL A 9 -13.33 0.27 11.12
C VAL A 9 -12.58 -0.35 12.29
N TRP A 10 -11.36 -0.79 12.02
CA TRP A 10 -10.43 -1.30 13.02
C TRP A 10 -9.37 -0.23 13.31
N TRP A 11 -9.08 0.00 14.58
CA TRP A 11 -8.09 1.00 14.97
C TRP A 11 -7.28 0.56 16.20
N ILE A 12 -6.09 1.13 16.35
CA ILE A 12 -5.25 1.05 17.55
C ILE A 12 -4.74 2.43 17.92
N ASP A 13 -4.58 2.69 19.22
CA ASP A 13 -3.85 3.87 19.67
C ASP A 13 -2.33 3.62 19.59
N PHE A 14 -1.53 4.69 19.70
CA PHE A 14 -0.07 4.63 19.60
C PHE A 14 0.64 4.45 20.95
N ARG A 15 -0.08 4.24 22.06
CA ARG A 15 0.55 4.00 23.37
C ARG A 15 1.12 2.59 23.40
N ALA A 16 2.44 2.51 23.61
CA ALA A 16 3.17 1.27 23.85
C ALA A 16 3.20 0.92 25.35
N ARG A 17 3.47 -0.36 25.62
CA ARG A 17 3.74 -0.92 26.97
C ARG A 17 5.04 -1.73 26.90
N PRO A 18 5.73 -1.97 28.04
CA PRO A 18 6.99 -2.72 28.05
C PRO A 18 6.94 -4.08 27.35
N ASN A 19 5.78 -4.75 27.33
CA ASN A 19 5.55 -6.05 26.71
C ASN A 19 4.67 -6.01 25.46
N ARG A 20 4.31 -4.82 24.96
CA ARG A 20 3.43 -4.66 23.80
C ARG A 20 3.72 -3.36 23.07
N SER A 21 4.50 -3.46 22.01
CA SER A 21 4.84 -2.34 21.12
C SER A 21 3.66 -1.96 20.23
N VAL A 22 3.74 -0.81 19.56
CA VAL A 22 2.78 -0.42 18.52
C VAL A 22 2.79 -1.41 17.35
N LEU A 23 3.95 -2.03 17.06
CA LEU A 23 4.07 -3.03 15.99
C LEU A 23 3.32 -4.33 16.34
N ASP A 24 3.35 -4.74 17.61
CA ASP A 24 2.60 -5.92 18.06
C ASP A 24 1.09 -5.65 18.03
N LYS A 25 0.68 -4.41 18.36
CA LYS A 25 -0.71 -3.98 18.21
C LYS A 25 -1.14 -3.96 16.75
N LEU A 26 -0.27 -3.55 15.82
CA LEU A 26 -0.54 -3.58 14.39
C LEU A 26 -0.74 -5.00 13.87
N GLU A 27 0.10 -5.98 14.23
CA GLU A 27 -0.12 -7.39 13.84
C GLU A 27 -1.47 -7.90 14.33
N ALA A 28 -1.82 -7.64 15.59
CA ALA A 28 -3.11 -8.03 16.15
C ALA A 28 -4.29 -7.37 15.42
N LEU A 29 -4.13 -6.10 15.03
CA LEU A 29 -5.14 -5.37 14.25
C LEU A 29 -5.35 -6.00 12.87
N LEU A 30 -4.27 -6.35 12.17
CA LEU A 30 -4.35 -6.98 10.84
C LEU A 30 -5.03 -8.36 10.91
N ALA A 31 -4.76 -9.13 11.97
CA ALA A 31 -5.44 -10.40 12.21
C ALA A 31 -6.94 -10.21 12.45
N GLU A 32 -7.33 -9.29 13.34
CA GLU A 32 -8.74 -8.98 13.63
C GLU A 32 -9.47 -8.35 12.44
N ALA A 33 -8.73 -7.69 11.54
CA ALA A 33 -9.26 -7.13 10.29
C ALA A 33 -9.43 -8.18 9.17
N GLY A 34 -9.07 -9.44 9.39
CA GLY A 34 -9.24 -10.51 8.40
C GLY A 34 -8.24 -10.43 7.23
N VAL A 35 -7.07 -9.80 7.43
CA VAL A 35 -6.04 -9.73 6.38
C VAL A 35 -5.57 -11.14 5.97
N GLY A 36 -5.63 -12.11 6.89
CA GLY A 36 -5.34 -13.51 6.60
C GLY A 36 -6.28 -14.12 5.56
N ASP A 37 -7.53 -13.67 5.48
CA ASP A 37 -8.57 -14.26 4.64
C ASP A 37 -8.41 -13.88 3.16
N VAL A 38 -7.66 -12.80 2.89
CA VAL A 38 -7.42 -12.28 1.52
C VAL A 38 -6.04 -12.64 0.98
N VAL A 39 -5.14 -13.21 1.79
CA VAL A 39 -3.80 -13.62 1.36
C VAL A 39 -3.79 -15.11 1.04
N SER A 40 -3.66 -15.43 -0.25
CA SER A 40 -3.51 -16.82 -0.69
C SER A 40 -2.03 -17.25 -0.71
N PRO A 41 -1.71 -18.51 -0.36
CA PRO A 41 -0.35 -19.01 -0.46
C PRO A 41 0.22 -18.86 -1.88
N LYS A 42 1.46 -18.38 -1.98
CA LYS A 42 2.20 -18.12 -3.22
C LYS A 42 1.63 -17.02 -4.13
N SER A 43 0.56 -16.31 -3.72
CA SER A 43 0.03 -15.20 -4.52
C SER A 43 0.97 -13.99 -4.48
N LEU A 44 0.95 -13.19 -5.56
CA LEU A 44 1.51 -11.85 -5.52
C LEU A 44 0.54 -10.94 -4.75
N VAL A 45 1.04 -10.20 -3.78
CA VAL A 45 0.22 -9.34 -2.92
C VAL A 45 0.69 -7.90 -3.06
N ALA A 46 -0.12 -7.07 -3.68
CA ALA A 46 0.12 -5.66 -3.83
C ALA A 46 -0.16 -4.93 -2.50
N LEU A 47 0.83 -4.23 -1.97
CA LEU A 47 0.66 -3.30 -0.85
C LEU A 47 0.67 -1.89 -1.40
N LYS A 48 -0.52 -1.38 -1.75
CA LYS A 48 -0.68 -0.02 -2.28
C LYS A 48 -0.39 1.00 -1.18
N ILE A 49 0.52 1.93 -1.44
CA ILE A 49 0.96 2.92 -0.46
C ILE A 49 1.46 4.18 -1.15
N HIS A 50 1.22 5.33 -0.52
CA HIS A 50 1.81 6.59 -0.93
C HIS A 50 3.23 6.73 -0.34
N PHE A 51 4.26 6.79 -1.18
CA PHE A 51 5.67 6.83 -0.74
C PHE A 51 6.12 8.19 -0.19
N GLY A 52 5.29 9.22 -0.31
CA GLY A 52 5.64 10.58 0.06
C GLY A 52 6.13 11.38 -1.14
N GLU A 53 6.48 12.64 -0.93
CA GLU A 53 7.23 13.44 -1.89
C GLU A 53 8.66 13.63 -1.36
N ARG A 54 9.57 14.09 -2.21
CA ARG A 54 10.92 14.42 -1.78
C ARG A 54 10.89 15.59 -0.79
N GLY A 55 11.61 15.46 0.32
CA GLY A 55 11.74 16.51 1.34
C GLY A 55 10.54 16.67 2.28
N THR A 56 9.50 15.85 2.17
CA THR A 56 8.41 15.80 3.17
C THR A 56 8.62 14.67 4.18
N THR A 57 7.82 14.68 5.24
CA THR A 57 7.72 13.59 6.23
C THR A 57 6.28 13.11 6.42
N ALA A 58 5.35 13.61 5.57
CA ALA A 58 3.93 13.29 5.61
C ALA A 58 3.61 11.95 4.91
N TYR A 59 4.30 10.89 5.32
CA TYR A 59 4.08 9.52 4.88
C TYR A 59 4.12 8.56 6.06
N ILE A 60 3.57 7.36 5.89
CA ILE A 60 3.63 6.36 6.94
C ILE A 60 5.07 5.90 7.14
N ARG A 61 5.49 5.79 8.40
CA ARG A 61 6.87 5.37 8.71
C ARG A 61 7.12 3.96 8.14
N PRO A 62 8.21 3.74 7.37
CA PRO A 62 8.47 2.46 6.69
C PRO A 62 8.48 1.24 7.61
N VAL A 63 8.85 1.41 8.89
CA VAL A 63 8.84 0.34 9.90
C VAL A 63 7.46 -0.30 10.10
N PHE A 64 6.37 0.46 9.93
CA PHE A 64 5.01 -0.11 10.00
C PHE A 64 4.71 -0.97 8.77
N VAL A 65 5.14 -0.52 7.59
CA VAL A 65 4.98 -1.25 6.33
C VAL A 65 5.77 -2.54 6.34
N ARG A 66 7.00 -2.50 6.87
CA ARG A 66 7.82 -3.71 7.09
C ARG A 66 7.04 -4.77 7.86
N ARG A 67 6.31 -4.36 8.90
CA ARG A 67 5.50 -5.28 9.71
C ARG A 67 4.36 -5.91 8.92
N VAL A 68 3.70 -5.15 8.03
CA VAL A 68 2.68 -5.67 7.11
C VAL A 68 3.29 -6.66 6.12
N VAL A 69 4.45 -6.34 5.54
CA VAL A 69 5.20 -7.24 4.63
C VAL A 69 5.52 -8.57 5.31
N ASP A 70 6.00 -8.54 6.56
CA ASP A 70 6.32 -9.75 7.31
C ASP A 70 5.07 -10.60 7.59
N VAL A 71 3.92 -9.98 7.90
CA VAL A 71 2.64 -10.69 8.06
C VAL A 71 2.22 -11.38 6.76
N VAL A 72 2.26 -10.68 5.62
CA VAL A 72 1.91 -11.27 4.31
C VAL A 72 2.83 -12.45 3.98
N ARG A 73 4.12 -12.35 4.28
CA ARG A 73 5.07 -13.47 4.11
C ARG A 73 4.76 -14.66 5.01
N LYS A 74 4.43 -14.43 6.30
CA LYS A 74 4.04 -15.49 7.23
C LYS A 74 2.81 -16.26 6.73
N LEU A 75 1.89 -15.58 6.05
CA LEU A 75 0.71 -16.15 5.41
C LEU A 75 1.02 -16.86 4.07
N GLY A 76 2.28 -16.87 3.63
CA GLY A 76 2.73 -17.52 2.40
C GLY A 76 2.61 -16.67 1.14
N GLY A 77 2.19 -15.40 1.25
CA GLY A 77 2.12 -14.47 0.14
C GLY A 77 3.50 -13.93 -0.28
N ARG A 78 3.55 -13.33 -1.48
CA ARG A 78 4.73 -12.67 -2.06
C ARG A 78 4.44 -11.17 -2.18
N PRO A 79 4.75 -10.37 -1.13
CA PRO A 79 4.40 -8.96 -1.12
C PRO A 79 5.31 -8.13 -2.02
N PHE A 80 4.74 -7.09 -2.61
CA PHE A 80 5.46 -5.99 -3.24
C PHE A 80 4.75 -4.67 -2.91
N LEU A 81 5.50 -3.58 -2.81
CA LEU A 81 4.93 -2.25 -2.64
C LEU A 81 4.54 -1.70 -4.00
N THR A 82 3.44 -0.95 -4.06
CA THR A 82 3.01 -0.33 -5.30
C THR A 82 2.40 1.04 -5.07
N ASP A 83 2.56 1.90 -6.06
CA ASP A 83 1.84 3.15 -6.22
C ASP A 83 1.62 3.42 -7.71
N ALA A 84 0.83 4.43 -8.03
CA ALA A 84 0.61 4.92 -9.39
C ALA A 84 1.19 6.32 -9.48
N SER A 85 1.68 6.66 -10.65
CA SER A 85 2.35 7.92 -10.94
C SER A 85 1.37 9.09 -10.83
N THR A 86 1.90 10.26 -10.47
CA THR A 86 1.10 11.47 -10.31
C THR A 86 0.74 12.08 -11.67
N LEU A 87 -0.47 12.62 -11.80
CA LEU A 87 -0.88 13.35 -13.02
C LEU A 87 -0.16 14.68 -13.21
N TYR A 88 0.41 15.23 -12.13
CA TYR A 88 1.22 16.44 -12.16
C TYR A 88 2.70 16.09 -12.31
N ARG A 89 3.47 17.02 -12.87
CA ARG A 89 4.93 16.90 -12.96
C ARG A 89 5.56 16.96 -11.57
N GLY A 90 6.48 16.06 -11.31
CA GLY A 90 7.19 15.95 -10.05
C GLY A 90 7.97 14.65 -9.98
N ASP A 91 8.52 14.33 -8.81
CA ASP A 91 9.36 13.14 -8.65
C ASP A 91 8.60 11.82 -8.79
N ARG A 92 7.26 11.84 -8.90
CA ARG A 92 6.43 10.65 -9.01
C ARG A 92 5.68 10.56 -10.33
N ASP A 93 6.07 11.32 -11.35
CA ASP A 93 5.40 11.33 -12.65
C ASP A 93 5.78 10.14 -13.56
N VAL A 94 6.96 9.55 -13.35
CA VAL A 94 7.41 8.34 -14.04
C VAL A 94 8.02 7.35 -13.05
N ALA A 95 7.99 6.05 -13.38
CA ALA A 95 8.36 5.02 -12.43
C ALA A 95 9.79 5.13 -11.86
N PRO A 96 10.85 5.46 -12.64
CA PRO A 96 12.21 5.53 -12.10
C PRO A 96 12.38 6.57 -11.00
N THR A 97 11.95 7.81 -11.24
CA THR A 97 12.03 8.90 -10.26
C THR A 97 11.12 8.63 -9.06
N HIS A 98 9.97 8.00 -9.30
CA HIS A 98 9.04 7.60 -8.24
C HIS A 98 9.70 6.60 -7.28
N ILE A 99 10.40 5.59 -7.82
CA ILE A 99 11.15 4.60 -7.03
C ILE A 99 12.30 5.28 -6.26
N GLU A 100 13.01 6.22 -6.88
CA GLU A 100 14.06 6.99 -6.20
C GLU A 100 13.51 7.79 -5.01
N CYS A 101 12.36 8.47 -5.19
CA CYS A 101 11.64 9.16 -4.13
C CYS A 101 11.25 8.20 -2.99
N ALA A 102 10.75 7.01 -3.34
CA ALA A 102 10.41 5.98 -2.36
C ALA A 102 11.63 5.51 -1.57
N PHE A 103 12.78 5.32 -2.23
CA PHE A 103 14.03 4.93 -1.55
C PHE A 103 14.52 6.00 -0.59
N GLU A 104 14.49 7.27 -0.97
CA GLU A 104 14.88 8.39 -0.08
C GLU A 104 14.00 8.49 1.16
N ASN A 105 12.72 8.13 1.03
CA ASN A 105 11.78 8.07 2.14
C ASN A 105 11.83 6.75 2.92
N GLY A 106 12.80 5.86 2.61
CA GLY A 106 13.09 4.63 3.35
C GLY A 106 12.20 3.44 2.98
N PHE A 107 11.58 3.45 1.81
CA PHE A 107 10.76 2.33 1.30
C PHE A 107 11.56 1.31 0.48
N ASP A 108 12.90 1.38 0.53
CA ASP A 108 13.78 0.45 -0.15
C ASP A 108 13.66 -0.98 0.40
N TYR A 109 14.18 -1.95 -0.38
CA TYR A 109 14.09 -3.37 -0.02
C TYR A 109 14.77 -3.69 1.31
N THR A 110 15.86 -3.01 1.68
CA THR A 110 16.57 -3.28 2.93
C THR A 110 15.72 -2.86 4.13
N SER A 111 15.06 -1.71 4.02
CA SER A 111 14.20 -1.15 5.07
C SER A 111 12.87 -1.88 5.21
N VAL A 112 12.15 -2.08 4.10
CA VAL A 112 10.77 -2.62 4.10
C VAL A 112 10.72 -4.09 3.77
N GLY A 113 11.76 -4.64 3.16
CA GLY A 113 11.82 -6.06 2.81
C GLY A 113 10.98 -6.42 1.60
N ALA A 114 10.42 -5.50 0.82
CA ALA A 114 9.60 -5.83 -0.35
C ALA A 114 10.08 -5.02 -1.58
N PRO A 115 10.02 -5.60 -2.79
CA PRO A 115 10.32 -4.86 -4.01
C PRO A 115 9.23 -3.82 -4.28
N ILE A 116 9.57 -2.79 -5.06
CA ILE A 116 8.61 -1.78 -5.54
C ILE A 116 8.26 -2.10 -6.99
N VAL A 117 6.97 -2.08 -7.31
CA VAL A 117 6.45 -2.17 -8.68
C VAL A 117 5.43 -1.05 -8.87
N ILE A 118 5.73 -0.10 -9.77
CA ILE A 118 4.81 0.99 -10.11
C ILE A 118 3.74 0.45 -11.06
N ALA A 119 2.47 0.71 -10.73
CA ALA A 119 1.33 0.02 -11.34
C ALA A 119 1.06 0.47 -12.78
N ASP A 120 1.25 1.76 -13.07
CA ASP A 120 0.92 2.41 -14.34
C ASP A 120 2.09 2.49 -15.34
N GLY A 121 3.03 1.55 -15.21
CA GLY A 121 4.13 1.33 -16.14
C GLY A 121 5.24 2.37 -16.08
N LEU A 122 6.25 2.22 -16.95
CA LEU A 122 7.48 3.01 -16.88
C LEU A 122 7.25 4.53 -16.98
N LYS A 123 6.26 4.94 -17.78
CA LYS A 123 5.94 6.34 -18.05
C LYS A 123 4.77 6.89 -17.22
N GLY A 124 4.14 6.08 -16.36
CA GLY A 124 2.97 6.52 -15.61
C GLY A 124 1.69 6.71 -16.44
N THR A 125 1.61 6.05 -17.60
CA THR A 125 0.50 6.22 -18.57
C THR A 125 -0.10 4.90 -19.03
N THR A 126 0.20 3.80 -18.33
CA THR A 126 -0.40 2.50 -18.63
C THR A 126 -1.66 2.35 -17.81
N ASP A 127 -2.79 2.15 -18.48
CA ASP A 127 -4.06 1.91 -17.84
C ASP A 127 -4.85 0.83 -18.58
N ILE A 128 -5.80 0.25 -17.87
CA ILE A 128 -6.85 -0.58 -18.45
C ILE A 128 -8.20 0.10 -18.26
N LYS A 129 -9.09 -0.13 -19.21
CA LYS A 129 -10.49 0.28 -19.11
C LYS A 129 -11.27 -0.74 -18.29
N VAL A 130 -11.96 -0.25 -17.26
CA VAL A 130 -12.81 -1.05 -16.37
C VAL A 130 -14.21 -0.48 -16.39
N GLU A 131 -15.17 -1.31 -16.80
CA GLU A 131 -16.59 -1.00 -16.74
C GLU A 131 -17.05 -0.97 -15.27
N VAL A 132 -17.70 0.12 -14.87
CA VAL A 132 -18.19 0.31 -13.49
C VAL A 132 -19.69 0.62 -13.43
N ASN A 133 -20.30 1.06 -14.53
CA ASN A 133 -21.74 1.32 -14.64
C ASN A 133 -22.29 2.19 -13.50
N LEU A 134 -21.56 3.24 -13.14
CA LEU A 134 -21.91 4.16 -12.06
C LEU A 134 -22.59 5.41 -12.63
N LYS A 135 -23.29 6.15 -11.76
CA LYS A 135 -24.08 7.34 -12.11
C LYS A 135 -23.38 8.33 -13.06
N HIS A 136 -22.07 8.51 -12.93
CA HIS A 136 -21.31 9.52 -13.68
C HIS A 136 -20.43 8.93 -14.79
N PHE A 137 -20.09 7.65 -14.69
CA PHE A 137 -19.15 7.00 -15.60
C PHE A 137 -19.56 5.54 -15.78
N ASP A 138 -19.71 5.14 -17.03
CA ASP A 138 -19.92 3.73 -17.38
C ASP A 138 -18.59 2.95 -17.34
N GLU A 139 -17.48 3.62 -17.65
CA GLU A 139 -16.12 3.06 -17.69
C GLU A 139 -15.10 4.04 -17.09
N VAL A 140 -14.09 3.50 -16.40
CA VAL A 140 -12.96 4.27 -15.85
C VAL A 140 -11.61 3.65 -16.26
N SER A 141 -10.58 4.48 -16.34
CA SER A 141 -9.19 4.03 -16.53
C SER A 141 -8.56 3.70 -15.18
N ILE A 142 -8.01 2.49 -15.03
CA ILE A 142 -7.31 2.01 -13.84
C ILE A 142 -5.87 1.68 -14.21
N GLY A 143 -4.92 2.36 -13.53
CA GLY A 143 -3.48 2.14 -13.61
C GLY A 143 -2.92 1.53 -12.34
#